data_AF-A0A4W3IQE6-F1
#
_entry.id   AF-A0A4W3IQE6-F1
#
_cell.length_a   1.000
_cell.length_b   1.000
_cell.length_c   1.000
_cell.angle_alpha   90.00
_cell.angle_beta   90.00
_cell.angle_gamma   90.00
#
_symmetry.space_group_name_H-M   'P 1'
#
loop_
_entity.id
_entity.type
_entity.pdbx_description
1 polymer ?
#
loop_
_entity_poly.entity_id
_entity_poly.type
_entity_poly.pdbx_seq_one_letter_code
_entity_poly.pdbx_strand_id
1 'polypeptide(L)'
;MEEIMYSTPGDVGIYYDNQGRKFVHILMRYWYLSNVDLPSETPEGTKMFQVVFGDENSKDSKCLLTANYEFRREFTQGVEPNWTITRIQHFKLLE
;
A
#
# COMPACT_ATOMS: atom_id res chain seq x y z
N MET A 1 16.39 0.89 1.80
CA MET A 1 15.07 1.27 1.25
C MET A 1 14.37 -0.03 0.87
N GLU A 2 13.10 -0.20 1.25
CA GLU A 2 12.34 -1.39 0.87
C GLU A 2 12.06 -1.36 -0.63
N GLU A 3 12.05 -2.54 -1.26
CA GLU A 3 11.90 -2.68 -2.70
C GLU A 3 10.45 -3.05 -3.05
N ILE A 4 9.75 -2.19 -3.79
CA ILE A 4 8.42 -2.49 -4.32
C ILE A 4 8.57 -3.46 -5.50
N MET A 5 8.08 -4.69 -5.32
CA MET A 5 8.14 -5.74 -6.33
C MET A 5 6.98 -5.65 -7.33
N TYR A 6 5.80 -5.30 -6.83
CA TYR A 6 4.59 -5.25 -7.63
C TYR A 6 3.62 -4.21 -7.07
N SER A 7 2.84 -3.59 -7.95
CA SER A 7 1.72 -2.74 -7.55
C SER A 7 0.54 -2.92 -8.52
N THR A 8 -0.67 -2.85 -7.99
CA THR A 8 -1.89 -2.84 -8.80
C THR A 8 -2.95 -1.96 -8.14
N PRO A 9 -3.82 -1.29 -8.92
CA PRO A 9 -5.07 -0.79 -8.38
C PRO A 9 -5.90 -1.97 -7.85
N GLY A 10 -6.46 -1.79 -6.66
CA GLY A 10 -7.47 -2.66 -6.06
C GLY A 10 -8.89 -2.20 -6.39
N ASP A 11 -9.11 -0.88 -6.43
CA ASP A 11 -10.38 -0.27 -6.84
C ASP A 11 -10.14 1.14 -7.41
N VAL A 12 -10.95 1.55 -8.37
CA VAL A 12 -10.93 2.88 -8.99
C VAL A 12 -12.35 3.37 -9.16
N GLY A 13 -12.70 4.46 -8.48
CA GLY A 13 -14.05 5.00 -8.47
C GLY A 13 -14.08 6.50 -8.70
N ILE A 14 -15.14 6.96 -9.37
CA ILE A 14 -15.51 8.37 -9.45
C ILE A 14 -16.77 8.57 -8.61
N TYR A 15 -16.74 9.55 -7.72
CA TYR A 15 -17.87 9.90 -6.88
C TYR A 15 -18.23 11.38 -7.03
N TYR A 16 -19.51 11.64 -6.84
CA TYR A 16 -20.10 12.97 -6.86
C TYR A 16 -20.70 13.23 -5.50
N ASP A 17 -20.42 14.40 -4.93
CA ASP A 17 -21.10 14.80 -3.71
C ASP A 17 -22.40 15.58 -4.01
N ASN A 18 -23.15 15.91 -2.96
CA ASN A 18 -24.40 16.65 -3.07
C ASN A 18 -24.23 18.09 -3.59
N GLN A 19 -22.99 18.60 -3.67
CA GLN A 19 -22.66 19.92 -4.21
C GLN A 19 -22.18 19.85 -5.67
N GLY A 20 -22.18 18.65 -6.28
CA GLY A 20 -21.75 18.44 -7.65
C GLY A 20 -20.22 18.40 -7.83
N ARG A 21 -19.45 18.40 -6.74
CA ARG A 21 -18.00 18.20 -6.80
C ARG A 21 -17.70 16.78 -7.21
N LYS A 22 -16.67 16.64 -8.04
CA LYS A 22 -16.28 15.34 -8.59
C LYS A 22 -14.96 14.93 -8.01
N PHE A 23 -14.87 13.68 -7.65
CA PHE A 23 -13.66 13.17 -7.03
C PHE A 23 -13.35 11.76 -7.52
N VAL A 24 -12.06 11.46 -7.55
CA VAL A 24 -11.52 10.14 -7.87
C VAL A 24 -10.97 9.51 -6.60
N HIS A 25 -11.31 8.24 -6.38
CA HIS A 25 -10.66 7.36 -5.41
C HIS A 25 -9.87 6.29 -6.16
N ILE A 26 -8.63 6.07 -5.73
CA ILE A 26 -7.79 4.98 -6.21
C ILE A 26 -7.27 4.24 -4.98
N LEU A 27 -7.75 3.02 -4.77
CA LEU A 27 -7.14 2.12 -3.81
C LEU A 27 -5.97 1.42 -4.51
N MET A 28 -4.74 1.69 -4.08
CA MET A 28 -3.55 1.00 -4.57
C MET A 28 -3.09 -0.06 -3.59
N ARG A 29 -2.70 -1.23 -4.12
CA ARG A 29 -2.00 -2.27 -3.36
C ARG A 29 -0.56 -2.37 -3.86
N TYR A 30 0.37 -2.45 -2.90
CA TYR A 30 1.80 -2.62 -3.11
C TYR A 30 2.26 -3.90 -2.43
N TRP A 31 3.17 -4.61 -3.08
CA TRP A 31 3.91 -5.73 -2.53
C TRP A 31 5.37 -5.36 -2.50
N TYR A 32 6.01 -5.44 -1.34
CA TYR A 32 7.39 -5.02 -1.15
C TYR A 32 8.18 -6.02 -0.31
N LEU A 33 9.48 -6.11 -0.56
CA LEU A 33 10.40 -6.94 0.22
C LEU A 33 11.01 -6.11 1.36
N SER A 34 10.95 -6.67 2.56
CA SER A 34 11.57 -6.13 3.76
C SER A 34 12.58 -7.12 4.35
N ASN A 35 13.70 -6.61 4.83
CA ASN A 35 14.73 -7.38 5.54
C ASN A 35 14.53 -7.31 7.07
N VAL A 36 13.44 -6.70 7.53
CA VAL A 36 13.19 -6.49 8.96
C VAL A 36 12.73 -7.79 9.59
N ASP A 37 13.30 -8.13 10.75
CA ASP A 37 12.81 -9.20 11.61
C ASP A 37 11.47 -8.78 12.20
N LEU A 38 10.38 -9.40 11.72
CA LEU A 38 9.03 -9.00 12.08
C LEU A 38 8.56 -9.71 13.36
N PRO A 39 7.85 -9.03 14.27
CA PRO A 39 7.18 -9.66 15.39
C PRO A 39 6.05 -10.59 14.92
N SER A 40 5.69 -11.58 15.73
CA SER A 40 4.67 -12.60 15.39
C SER A 40 3.25 -12.04 15.22
N GLU A 41 2.97 -10.84 15.75
CA GLU A 41 1.66 -10.19 15.63
C GLU A 41 1.60 -9.30 14.38
N THR A 42 0.65 -9.61 13.50
CA THR A 42 0.41 -8.84 12.27
C THR A 42 -0.76 -7.87 12.47
N PRO A 43 -0.66 -6.61 12.02
CA PRO A 43 -1.81 -5.71 11.98
C PRO A 43 -2.93 -6.29 11.11
N GLU A 44 -4.19 -6.16 11.54
CA GLU A 44 -5.35 -6.69 10.82
C GLU A 44 -5.34 -6.29 9.34
N GLY A 45 -5.44 -7.31 8.48
CA GLY A 45 -5.46 -7.17 7.01
C GLY A 45 -4.09 -7.00 6.34
N THR A 46 -2.99 -7.11 7.09
CA THR A 46 -1.64 -7.27 6.51
C THR A 46 -1.37 -8.75 6.28
N LYS A 47 -1.25 -9.19 5.03
CA LYS A 47 -0.83 -10.56 4.73
C LYS A 47 0.70 -10.61 4.72
N MET A 48 1.27 -11.40 5.62
CA MET A 48 2.71 -11.61 5.73
C MET A 48 3.07 -12.96 5.08
N PHE A 49 4.04 -12.94 4.16
CA PHE A 49 4.63 -14.15 3.62
C PHE A 49 6.14 -14.05 3.75
N GLN A 50 6.77 -14.96 4.48
CA GLN A 50 8.22 -15.05 4.52
C GLN A 50 8.70 -15.75 3.24
N VAL A 51 9.59 -15.10 2.50
CA VAL A 51 10.19 -15.66 1.29
C VAL A 51 11.69 -15.83 1.56
N VAL A 52 12.13 -17.08 1.63
CA VAL A 52 13.56 -17.40 1.76
C VAL A 52 14.17 -17.35 0.37
N PHE A 53 15.15 -16.46 0.18
CA PHE A 53 15.93 -16.37 -1.05
C PHE A 53 17.32 -16.98 -0.79
N GLY A 54 17.72 -18.03 -1.53
CA GLY A 54 19.08 -18.59 -1.49
C GLY A 54 19.17 -20.12 -1.43
N ASP A 55 20.34 -20.66 -1.77
CA ASP A 55 20.72 -22.06 -1.52
C ASP A 55 21.07 -22.28 -0.04
N GLU A 56 21.14 -23.55 0.41
CA GLU A 56 21.25 -23.98 1.81
C GLU A 56 22.30 -23.24 2.69
N ASN A 57 23.28 -22.57 2.07
CA ASN A 57 24.37 -21.83 2.73
C ASN A 57 24.21 -20.30 2.83
N SER A 58 23.21 -19.67 2.20
CA SER A 58 22.98 -18.21 2.30
C SER A 58 21.51 -17.93 2.62
N LYS A 59 21.17 -17.89 3.91
CA LYS A 59 19.80 -17.62 4.38
C LYS A 59 19.56 -16.11 4.52
N ASP A 60 19.47 -15.41 3.40
CA ASP A 60 18.90 -14.06 3.40
C ASP A 60 17.37 -14.20 3.32
N SER A 61 16.71 -14.27 4.48
CA SER A 61 15.26 -14.29 4.53
C SER A 61 14.72 -12.87 4.35
N LYS A 62 13.92 -12.64 3.31
CA LYS A 62 13.17 -11.41 3.14
C LYS A 62 11.68 -11.68 3.35
N CYS A 63 10.97 -10.73 3.93
CA CYS A 63 9.54 -10.80 4.09
C CYS A 63 8.85 -10.07 2.94
N LEU A 64 7.93 -10.75 2.25
CA LEU A 64 7.01 -10.11 1.31
C LEU A 64 5.83 -9.55 2.09
N LEU A 65 5.70 -8.24 2.07
CA LEU A 65 4.67 -7.49 2.78
C LEU A 65 3.73 -6.80 1.80
N THR A 66 2.51 -6.53 2.26
CA THR A 66 1.49 -5.80 1.51
C THR A 66 1.18 -4.46 2.17
N ALA A 67 1.12 -3.39 1.38
CA ALA A 67 0.57 -2.10 1.78
C ALA A 67 -0.62 -1.73 0.89
N ASN A 68 -1.67 -1.17 1.48
CA ASN A 68 -2.81 -0.61 0.77
C ASN A 68 -2.93 0.87 1.13
N TYR A 69 -3.00 1.72 0.11
CA TYR A 69 -3.17 3.16 0.25
C TYR A 69 -4.35 3.62 -0.59
N GLU A 70 -5.25 4.39 0.02
CA GLU A 70 -6.33 5.04 -0.71
C GLU A 70 -5.94 6.48 -1.03
N PHE A 71 -5.83 6.77 -2.31
CA PHE A 71 -5.60 8.10 -2.84
C PHE A 71 -6.90 8.71 -3.28
N ARG A 72 -7.14 9.96 -2.88
CA ARG A 72 -8.31 10.72 -3.23
C ARG A 72 -7.92 12.05 -3.82
N ARG A 73 -8.58 12.45 -4.90
CA ARG A 73 -8.39 13.76 -5.52
C ARG A 73 -9.73 14.34 -5.95
N GLU A 74 -9.91 15.63 -5.72
CA GLU A 74 -10.96 16.40 -6.39
C GLU A 74 -10.54 16.68 -7.85
N PHE A 75 -11.39 16.32 -8.81
CA PHE A 75 -11.15 16.55 -10.24
C PHE A 75 -12.18 17.50 -10.88
N THR A 76 -12.88 18.28 -10.05
CA THR A 76 -13.66 19.44 -10.51
C THR A 76 -12.77 20.41 -11.29
N GLN A 77 -13.29 20.99 -12.38
CA GLN A 77 -12.52 21.93 -13.21
C GLN A 77 -12.10 23.15 -12.39
N GLY A 78 -10.83 23.55 -12.49
CA GLY A 78 -10.28 24.71 -11.78
C GLY A 78 -9.72 24.42 -10.39
N VAL A 79 -9.86 23.19 -9.89
CA VAL A 79 -9.26 22.77 -8.61
C VAL A 79 -7.82 22.30 -8.82
N GLU A 80 -6.95 22.61 -7.86
CA GLU A 80 -5.56 22.16 -7.85
C GLU A 80 -5.46 20.63 -7.89
N PRO A 81 -4.47 20.06 -8.61
CA PRO A 81 -4.35 18.62 -8.82
C PRO A 81 -3.76 17.87 -7.61
N ASN A 82 -4.09 18.29 -6.39
CA ASN A 82 -3.56 17.72 -5.15
C ASN A 82 -4.21 16.36 -4.84
N TRP A 83 -3.40 15.42 -4.35
CA TRP A 83 -3.85 14.12 -3.88
C TRP A 83 -3.79 14.06 -2.35
N THR A 84 -4.79 13.44 -1.74
CA THR A 84 -4.85 13.17 -0.30
C THR A 84 -4.86 11.67 -0.08
N ILE A 85 -4.05 11.18 0.86
CA ILE A 85 -4.13 9.80 1.32
C ILE A 85 -5.20 9.73 2.41
N THR A 86 -6.29 9.01 2.15
CA THR A 86 -7.44 8.91 3.07
C THR A 86 -7.42 7.63 3.91
N ARG A 87 -6.70 6.61 3.47
CA ARG A 87 -6.52 5.35 4.21
C ARG A 87 -5.10 4.84 4.02
N ILE A 88 -4.51 4.39 5.13
CA ILE A 88 -3.20 3.74 5.18
C ILE A 88 -3.39 2.38 5.85
N GLN A 89 -2.94 1.33 5.20
CA GLN A 89 -2.90 -0.01 5.78
C GLN A 89 -1.64 -0.73 5.32
N HIS A 90 -0.63 -0.75 6.18
CA HIS A 90 0.65 -1.40 5.94
C HIS A 90 1.19 -1.96 7.26
N PHE A 91 2.19 -2.83 7.18
CA PHE A 91 2.86 -3.31 8.38
C PHE A 91 3.51 -2.12 9.09
N LYS A 92 3.13 -1.88 10.36
CA LYS A 92 3.75 -0.84 11.18
C LYS A 92 5.14 -1.35 11.57
N LEU A 93 6.14 -1.00 10.76
CA LEU A 93 7.52 -1.11 11.19
C LEU A 93 7.66 -0.23 12.44
N LEU A 94 8.13 -0.81 13.55
CA LEU A 94 8.40 -0.06 14.78
C LEU A 94 9.24 1.17 14.41
N GLU A 95 8.75 2.37 14.72
CA GLU A 95 9.55 3.60 14.73
C GLU A 95 10.53 3.57 15.91
#